data_AF-A0A9P9XUU7-F1
#
_entry.id   AF-A0A9P9XUU7-F1
#
_cell.length_a   1.000
_cell.length_b   1.000
_cell.length_c   1.000
_cell.angle_alpha   90.00
_cell.angle_beta   90.00
_cell.angle_gamma   90.00
#
_symmetry.space_group_name_H-M   'P 1'
#
loop_
_entity.id
_entity.type
_entity.pdbx_description
1 polymer ?
#
loop_
_entity_poly.entity_id
_entity_poly.type
_entity_poly.pdbx_seq_one_letter_code
_entity_poly.pdbx_strand_id
1 'polypeptide(L)'
;MASAQEHDGQVTLGVELEFLATMPWSTEDIWKIPEEKVLWNRTHARHALSQDLANAGLPTVTICRHSGHKAEHCCVCQHNNKGKSSQQGSRQVGLYLPQGTNIDPQNASMLEADFNTVDEEILGARDLFGKDWQGLEIASAVFTSQTMAKILPVFDVINTRDHVINDSCGMHIHAGFTDGLSHLEAKKIVTVVALVEGCFIRQILPADRLDSLFIDTISTESNLSSEAHRAALFEGAQAASSSSIPVTDEMRAHLPQVVLEMRKKGWNKNIGHLQLKNLIKSIWNTNNMYELARGILIKGGNMRGGAAICLRLPHKRVILRNPLRDDIPYKTPSSIEFRYPPMKADKDHFKLWIELVETIMHFGKMTDTVYSQRLGRLVSVLNGCSAIGQSWTHVLGELGLGERIEAWKAHKRGDH
;
A
#
# COMPACT_ATOMS: atom_id res chain seq x y z
N MET A 1 -9.23 25.53 23.50
CA MET A 1 -10.53 24.96 23.07
C MET A 1 -10.70 25.29 21.60
N ALA A 2 -10.23 24.40 20.72
CA ALA A 2 -10.42 24.50 19.28
C ALA A 2 -11.66 23.67 18.93
N SER A 3 -12.65 24.31 18.29
CA SER A 3 -13.87 23.67 17.83
C SER A 3 -13.54 22.58 16.82
N ALA A 4 -14.10 21.39 17.02
CA ALA A 4 -14.13 20.32 16.03
C ALA A 4 -14.74 20.86 14.73
N GLN A 5 -13.89 21.06 13.71
CA GLN A 5 -14.36 21.23 12.35
C GLN A 5 -14.85 19.85 11.87
N GLU A 6 -16.10 19.81 11.42
CA GLU A 6 -16.67 18.68 10.69
C GLU A 6 -15.72 18.33 9.53
N HIS A 7 -15.20 17.10 9.55
CA HIS A 7 -14.28 16.61 8.54
C HIS A 7 -15.04 16.31 7.24
N ASP A 8 -14.90 17.23 6.28
CA ASP A 8 -15.22 17.02 4.87
C ASP A 8 -14.23 15.98 4.29
N GLY A 9 -14.74 14.80 3.89
CA GLY A 9 -13.97 13.70 3.29
C GLY A 9 -13.16 12.83 4.27
N GLN A 10 -13.83 11.87 4.93
CA GLN A 10 -13.15 10.90 5.82
C GLN A 10 -12.14 10.04 5.04
N VAL A 11 -10.95 9.82 5.63
CA VAL A 11 -9.94 8.89 5.10
C VAL A 11 -10.51 7.47 5.08
N THR A 12 -10.34 6.81 3.95
CA THR A 12 -10.67 5.39 3.76
C THR A 12 -9.39 4.58 3.69
N LEU A 13 -9.40 3.37 4.22
CA LEU A 13 -8.27 2.49 4.34
C LEU A 13 -8.64 1.09 3.83
N GLY A 14 -7.71 0.41 3.18
CA GLY A 14 -7.75 -1.00 2.86
C GLY A 14 -6.38 -1.59 3.15
N VAL A 15 -6.31 -2.88 3.44
CA VAL A 15 -5.07 -3.56 3.76
C VAL A 15 -4.95 -4.80 2.90
N GLU A 16 -3.80 -4.99 2.27
CA GLU A 16 -3.46 -6.26 1.62
C GLU A 16 -2.38 -6.94 2.44
N LEU A 17 -2.63 -8.21 2.72
CA LEU A 17 -1.80 -9.07 3.54
C LEU A 17 -1.39 -10.29 2.72
N GLU A 18 -0.10 -10.43 2.44
CA GLU A 18 0.47 -11.60 1.74
C GLU A 18 1.04 -12.65 2.71
N PHE A 19 0.70 -13.91 2.45
CA PHE A 19 1.11 -15.06 3.24
C PHE A 19 1.56 -16.21 2.36
N LEU A 20 2.36 -17.08 2.93
CA LEU A 20 2.73 -18.36 2.37
C LEU A 20 2.01 -19.47 3.15
N ALA A 21 1.22 -20.27 2.46
CA ALA A 21 0.60 -21.47 3.00
C ALA A 21 1.38 -22.72 2.56
N THR A 22 1.61 -23.65 3.49
CA THR A 22 2.25 -24.93 3.18
C THR A 22 1.37 -25.74 2.24
N MET A 23 1.95 -26.27 1.17
CA MET A 23 1.29 -27.28 0.36
C MET A 23 1.35 -28.65 1.09
N PRO A 24 0.29 -29.48 1.01
CA PRO A 24 0.28 -30.81 1.64
C PRO A 24 1.32 -31.82 1.07
N TRP A 25 2.07 -31.44 0.02
CA TRP A 25 2.96 -32.31 -0.78
C TRP A 25 4.22 -31.52 -1.18
N SER A 26 5.35 -32.21 -1.38
CA SER A 26 6.62 -31.62 -1.84
C SER A 26 6.67 -31.43 -3.36
N THR A 27 7.47 -30.46 -3.85
CA THR A 27 7.55 -30.14 -5.29
C THR A 27 8.15 -31.23 -6.15
N GLU A 28 8.92 -32.13 -5.54
CA GLU A 28 9.63 -33.18 -6.27
C GLU A 28 8.66 -34.06 -7.08
N ASP A 29 7.38 -34.05 -6.72
CA ASP A 29 6.30 -34.70 -7.44
C ASP A 29 5.29 -33.75 -8.10
N ILE A 30 5.39 -32.42 -7.98
CA ILE A 30 4.38 -31.50 -8.58
C ILE A 30 4.24 -31.67 -10.10
N TRP A 31 5.35 -31.97 -10.79
CA TRP A 31 5.34 -32.27 -12.23
C TRP A 31 4.76 -33.65 -12.57
N LYS A 32 4.61 -34.53 -11.57
CA LYS A 32 3.98 -35.86 -11.67
C LYS A 32 2.55 -35.87 -11.14
N ILE A 33 2.14 -34.83 -10.41
CA ILE A 33 0.79 -34.65 -9.90
C ILE A 33 -0.09 -34.16 -11.08
N PRO A 34 -1.19 -34.84 -11.41
CA PRO A 34 -2.14 -34.37 -12.40
C PRO A 34 -2.56 -32.92 -12.11
N GLU A 35 -2.69 -32.10 -13.15
CA GLU A 35 -2.98 -30.66 -13.03
C GLU A 35 -4.22 -30.39 -12.14
N GLU A 36 -5.22 -31.28 -12.20
CA GLU A 36 -6.43 -31.27 -11.37
C GLU A 36 -6.14 -31.34 -9.86
N LYS A 37 -5.15 -32.15 -9.45
CA LYS A 37 -4.73 -32.24 -8.05
C LYS A 37 -3.94 -30.99 -7.64
N VAL A 38 -3.16 -30.38 -8.53
CA VAL A 38 -2.50 -29.09 -8.24
C VAL A 38 -3.53 -27.98 -8.00
N LEU A 39 -4.56 -27.90 -8.85
CA LEU A 39 -5.69 -26.97 -8.71
C LEU A 39 -6.50 -27.22 -7.43
N TRP A 40 -6.78 -28.48 -7.09
CA TRP A 40 -7.46 -28.86 -5.84
C TRP A 40 -6.76 -28.25 -4.62
N ASN A 41 -5.44 -28.40 -4.54
CA ASN A 41 -4.68 -27.89 -3.40
C ASN A 41 -4.63 -26.38 -3.31
N ARG A 42 -4.45 -25.73 -4.47
CA ARG A 42 -4.44 -24.26 -4.56
C ARG A 42 -5.74 -23.62 -4.12
N THR A 43 -6.84 -24.33 -4.29
CA THR A 43 -8.17 -23.88 -3.90
C THR A 43 -8.51 -24.29 -2.47
N HIS A 44 -7.92 -25.37 -1.96
CA HIS A 44 -8.08 -25.83 -0.59
C HIS A 44 -7.53 -24.84 0.45
N ALA A 45 -6.31 -24.32 0.26
CA ALA A 45 -5.73 -23.36 1.20
C ALA A 45 -6.58 -22.08 1.33
N ARG A 46 -7.03 -21.54 0.19
CA ARG A 46 -7.96 -20.40 0.15
C ARG A 46 -9.32 -20.70 0.78
N HIS A 47 -9.88 -21.87 0.48
CA HIS A 47 -11.15 -22.33 1.04
C HIS A 47 -11.08 -22.42 2.57
N ALA A 48 -10.05 -23.08 3.10
CA ALA A 48 -9.81 -23.23 4.53
C ALA A 48 -9.60 -21.86 5.21
N LEU A 49 -8.83 -20.96 4.57
CA LEU A 49 -8.68 -19.57 5.03
C LEU A 49 -10.00 -18.82 5.14
N SER A 50 -10.81 -18.93 4.10
CA SER A 50 -12.09 -18.23 4.04
C SER A 50 -13.12 -18.80 5.02
N GLN A 51 -13.07 -20.10 5.29
CA GLN A 51 -13.87 -20.74 6.35
C GLN A 51 -13.48 -20.24 7.74
N ASP A 52 -12.19 -20.19 8.06
CA ASP A 52 -11.74 -19.73 9.38
C ASP A 52 -12.09 -18.26 9.60
N LEU A 53 -11.92 -17.42 8.57
CA LEU A 53 -12.37 -16.02 8.61
C LEU A 53 -13.88 -15.93 8.87
N ALA A 54 -14.70 -16.68 8.14
CA ALA A 54 -16.15 -16.71 8.35
C ALA A 54 -16.55 -17.23 9.73
N ASN A 55 -15.87 -18.26 10.25
CA ASN A 55 -16.07 -18.79 11.59
C ASN A 55 -15.70 -17.78 12.67
N ALA A 56 -14.72 -16.91 12.40
CA ALA A 56 -14.35 -15.78 13.26
C ALA A 56 -15.28 -14.56 13.10
N GLY A 57 -16.38 -14.68 12.36
CA GLY A 57 -17.33 -13.60 12.17
C GLY A 57 -16.96 -12.61 11.06
N LEU A 58 -15.95 -12.93 10.25
CA LEU A 58 -15.49 -12.07 9.16
C LEU A 58 -16.03 -12.58 7.82
N PRO A 59 -16.94 -11.82 7.18
CA PRO A 59 -17.46 -12.24 5.90
C PRO A 59 -16.37 -12.12 4.82
N THR A 60 -16.22 -13.18 4.03
CA THR A 60 -15.12 -13.33 3.07
C THR A 60 -15.61 -13.75 1.69
N VAL A 61 -14.99 -13.17 0.69
CA VAL A 61 -15.14 -13.54 -0.72
C VAL A 61 -13.85 -14.20 -1.19
N THR A 62 -13.94 -15.38 -1.77
CA THR A 62 -12.80 -16.05 -2.40
C THR A 62 -12.96 -16.04 -3.90
N ILE A 63 -11.95 -15.56 -4.61
CA ILE A 63 -12.00 -15.50 -6.07
C ILE A 63 -11.25 -16.69 -6.65
N CYS A 64 -11.84 -17.28 -7.69
CA CYS A 64 -11.37 -18.49 -8.30
C CYS A 64 -11.45 -18.37 -9.84
N ARG A 65 -10.31 -18.52 -10.52
CA ARG A 65 -10.19 -18.44 -11.98
C ARG A 65 -9.77 -19.78 -12.55
N HIS A 66 -10.67 -20.41 -13.29
CA HIS A 66 -10.49 -21.77 -13.84
C HIS A 66 -10.97 -21.77 -15.29
N SER A 67 -10.26 -22.47 -16.18
CA SER A 67 -10.74 -22.75 -17.52
C SER A 67 -11.41 -24.13 -17.58
N GLY A 68 -12.60 -24.21 -18.20
CA GLY A 68 -13.24 -25.49 -18.55
C GLY A 68 -13.64 -26.39 -17.37
N HIS A 69 -13.40 -27.70 -17.52
CA HIS A 69 -13.80 -28.80 -16.61
C HIS A 69 -13.19 -28.70 -15.20
N LYS A 70 -12.16 -27.87 -15.02
CA LYS A 70 -11.42 -27.70 -13.75
C LYS A 70 -12.23 -27.15 -12.58
N ALA A 71 -13.42 -26.60 -12.82
CA ALA A 71 -14.31 -26.11 -11.77
C ALA A 71 -14.85 -27.24 -10.86
N GLU A 72 -14.95 -28.47 -11.36
CA GLU A 72 -15.45 -29.61 -10.59
C GLU A 72 -14.47 -30.08 -9.51
N HIS A 73 -13.20 -29.70 -9.61
CA HIS A 73 -12.13 -30.01 -8.65
C HIS A 73 -11.71 -28.79 -7.83
N CYS A 74 -12.49 -27.71 -7.82
CA CYS A 74 -12.19 -26.52 -7.04
C CYS A 74 -13.05 -26.49 -5.77
N CYS A 75 -12.43 -26.56 -4.59
CA CYS A 75 -13.16 -26.54 -3.30
C CYS A 75 -14.05 -25.30 -3.15
N VAL A 76 -13.60 -24.16 -3.68
CA VAL A 76 -14.33 -22.89 -3.66
C VAL A 76 -15.56 -22.94 -4.60
N CYS A 77 -15.41 -23.49 -5.80
CA CYS A 77 -16.52 -23.67 -6.74
C CYS A 77 -17.55 -24.67 -6.22
N GLN A 78 -17.10 -25.78 -5.63
CA GLN A 78 -17.96 -26.80 -5.04
C GLN A 78 -18.76 -26.27 -3.85
N HIS A 79 -18.17 -25.40 -3.03
CA HIS A 79 -18.86 -24.78 -1.88
C HIS A 79 -20.11 -24.00 -2.30
N ASN A 80 -20.01 -23.25 -3.40
CA ASN A 80 -21.11 -22.41 -3.89
C ASN A 80 -22.11 -23.16 -4.77
N ASN A 81 -21.62 -24.02 -5.65
CA ASN A 81 -22.43 -24.70 -6.64
C ASN A 81 -22.95 -26.03 -6.09
N LYS A 82 -23.88 -25.98 -5.13
CA LYS A 82 -24.64 -27.16 -4.61
C LYS A 82 -25.35 -27.95 -5.74
N GLY A 83 -24.60 -28.63 -6.60
CA GLY A 83 -25.08 -29.42 -7.74
C GLY A 83 -25.38 -28.68 -9.06
N LYS A 84 -24.98 -27.40 -9.24
CA LYS A 84 -25.20 -26.69 -10.52
C LYS A 84 -23.90 -26.64 -11.34
N SER A 85 -23.93 -27.17 -12.56
CA SER A 85 -22.79 -27.13 -13.49
C SER A 85 -22.41 -25.66 -13.78
N SER A 86 -21.22 -25.26 -13.35
CA SER A 86 -20.68 -23.92 -13.61
C SER A 86 -20.56 -23.66 -15.12
N GLN A 87 -21.02 -22.51 -15.59
CA GLN A 87 -20.82 -22.09 -16.98
C GLN A 87 -19.32 -21.92 -17.26
N GLN A 88 -18.84 -22.57 -18.33
CA GLN A 88 -17.43 -22.54 -18.75
C GLN A 88 -16.90 -21.11 -18.89
N GLY A 89 -15.70 -20.85 -18.35
CA GLY A 89 -14.95 -19.61 -18.56
C GLY A 89 -15.37 -18.42 -17.69
N SER A 90 -16.31 -18.59 -16.75
CA SER A 90 -16.72 -17.52 -15.84
C SER A 90 -15.92 -17.52 -14.53
N ARG A 91 -15.46 -16.33 -14.10
CA ARG A 91 -14.87 -16.09 -12.77
C ARG A 91 -15.84 -16.58 -11.69
N GLN A 92 -15.42 -17.56 -10.90
CA GLN A 92 -16.22 -18.10 -9.81
C GLN A 92 -15.85 -17.35 -8.52
N VAL A 93 -16.87 -16.99 -7.74
CA VAL A 93 -16.73 -16.18 -6.53
C VAL A 93 -17.35 -16.95 -5.38
N GLY A 94 -16.54 -17.56 -4.52
CA GLY A 94 -16.97 -18.23 -3.29
C GLY A 94 -17.39 -17.23 -2.23
N LEU A 95 -18.57 -17.39 -1.62
CA LEU A 95 -19.04 -16.52 -0.55
C LEU A 95 -19.05 -17.28 0.77
N TYR A 96 -18.31 -16.78 1.75
CA TYR A 96 -18.18 -17.37 3.08
C TYR A 96 -18.77 -16.39 4.09
N LEU A 97 -19.85 -16.79 4.74
CA LEU A 97 -20.61 -15.95 5.65
C LEU A 97 -20.53 -16.49 7.08
N PRO A 98 -20.47 -15.60 8.10
CA PRO A 98 -20.66 -16.01 9.48
C PRO A 98 -21.99 -16.71 9.70
N GLN A 99 -22.02 -17.66 10.65
CA GLN A 99 -23.25 -18.38 10.98
C GLN A 99 -24.40 -17.42 11.30
N GLY A 100 -25.58 -17.69 10.74
CA GLY A 100 -26.78 -16.87 10.93
C GLY A 100 -26.88 -15.65 10.00
N THR A 101 -25.89 -15.39 9.16
CA THR A 101 -25.93 -14.31 8.16
C THR A 101 -26.73 -14.77 6.94
N ASN A 102 -27.75 -14.00 6.55
CA ASN A 102 -28.59 -14.30 5.39
C ASN A 102 -28.41 -13.20 4.34
N ILE A 103 -27.49 -13.42 3.40
CA ILE A 103 -27.21 -12.49 2.30
C ILE A 103 -27.48 -13.21 0.99
N ASP A 104 -28.25 -12.58 0.10
CA ASP A 104 -28.54 -13.11 -1.23
C ASP A 104 -27.24 -13.12 -2.08
N PRO A 105 -26.74 -14.31 -2.48
CA PRO A 105 -25.53 -14.43 -3.31
C PRO A 105 -25.64 -13.75 -4.68
N GLN A 106 -26.87 -13.50 -5.18
CA GLN A 106 -27.08 -12.84 -6.48
C GLN A 106 -26.74 -11.34 -6.44
N ASN A 107 -26.64 -10.74 -5.26
CA ASN A 107 -26.17 -9.37 -5.07
C ASN A 107 -24.63 -9.28 -4.96
N ALA A 108 -23.90 -10.24 -5.54
CA ALA A 108 -22.43 -10.34 -5.52
C ALA A 108 -21.68 -9.03 -5.86
N SER A 109 -22.26 -8.16 -6.70
CA SER A 109 -21.66 -6.87 -7.03
C SER A 109 -21.63 -5.86 -5.87
N MET A 110 -22.42 -6.05 -4.81
CA MET A 110 -22.32 -5.31 -3.55
C MET A 110 -21.33 -5.95 -2.56
N LEU A 111 -20.96 -7.22 -2.75
CA LEU A 111 -20.20 -8.02 -1.77
C LEU A 111 -18.69 -7.77 -1.79
N GLU A 112 -18.09 -7.02 -2.72
CA GLU A 112 -16.63 -6.81 -2.71
C GLU A 112 -16.21 -5.51 -1.98
N ALA A 113 -17.16 -4.61 -1.69
CA ALA A 113 -16.87 -3.37 -0.94
C ALA A 113 -16.87 -3.60 0.58
N ASP A 114 -17.64 -4.59 1.05
CA ASP A 114 -17.88 -4.84 2.48
C ASP A 114 -17.21 -6.13 3.02
N PHE A 115 -16.53 -6.90 2.15
CA PHE A 115 -16.00 -8.22 2.50
C PHE A 115 -14.49 -8.29 2.31
N ASN A 116 -13.84 -9.11 3.12
CA ASN A 116 -12.44 -9.46 2.89
C ASN A 116 -12.35 -10.35 1.65
N THR A 117 -11.42 -10.06 0.76
CA THR A 117 -11.16 -10.86 -0.43
C THR A 117 -9.93 -11.74 -0.20
N VAL A 118 -10.03 -13.02 -0.51
CA VAL A 118 -8.89 -13.95 -0.52
C VAL A 118 -8.59 -14.34 -1.97
N ASP A 119 -7.41 -13.97 -2.45
CA ASP A 119 -6.90 -14.32 -3.77
C ASP A 119 -5.59 -15.14 -3.67
N GLU A 120 -5.25 -15.85 -4.74
CA GLU A 120 -3.98 -16.57 -4.86
C GLU A 120 -2.96 -15.64 -5.50
N GLU A 121 -1.80 -15.46 -4.88
CA GLU A 121 -0.65 -14.89 -5.57
C GLU A 121 0.32 -16.04 -5.92
N ILE A 122 0.75 -16.13 -7.18
CA ILE A 122 1.70 -17.17 -7.58
C ILE A 122 3.10 -16.73 -7.11
N LEU A 123 3.35 -16.85 -5.82
CA LEU A 123 4.68 -16.78 -5.24
C LEU A 123 5.22 -18.21 -5.17
N GLY A 124 5.99 -18.61 -6.17
CA GLY A 124 6.70 -19.88 -6.14
C GLY A 124 7.96 -19.74 -5.28
N ALA A 125 7.85 -19.94 -3.97
CA ALA A 125 9.00 -20.03 -3.07
C ALA A 125 9.20 -21.50 -2.66
N ARG A 126 10.40 -22.04 -2.93
CA ARG A 126 10.87 -23.30 -2.35
C ARG A 126 11.71 -22.98 -1.13
N ASP A 127 11.41 -23.60 0.00
CA ASP A 127 12.27 -23.47 1.18
C ASP A 127 13.52 -24.38 1.08
N LEU A 128 14.43 -24.22 2.04
CA LEU A 128 15.66 -25.01 2.18
C LEU A 128 15.39 -26.51 2.43
N PHE A 129 14.14 -26.91 2.67
CA PHE A 129 13.70 -28.28 2.92
C PHE A 129 12.87 -28.85 1.77
N GLY A 130 12.79 -28.16 0.63
CA GLY A 130 12.09 -28.64 -0.56
C GLY A 130 10.56 -28.59 -0.48
N LYS A 131 9.97 -27.85 0.48
CA LYS A 131 8.53 -27.60 0.51
C LYS A 131 8.19 -26.42 -0.39
N ASP A 132 7.11 -26.57 -1.13
CA ASP A 132 6.51 -25.45 -1.84
C ASP A 132 5.57 -24.68 -0.95
N TRP A 133 5.71 -23.38 -1.07
CA TRP A 133 4.83 -22.43 -0.48
C TRP A 133 3.91 -21.87 -1.56
N GLN A 134 2.62 -21.74 -1.23
CA GLN A 134 1.68 -21.03 -2.06
C GLN A 134 1.44 -19.63 -1.49
N GLY A 135 1.62 -18.61 -2.33
CA GLY A 135 1.22 -17.24 -2.01
C GLY A 135 -0.29 -17.11 -1.90
N LEU A 136 -0.76 -16.58 -0.79
CA LEU A 136 -2.14 -16.19 -0.53
C LEU A 136 -2.14 -14.70 -0.21
N GLU A 137 -3.06 -13.96 -0.81
CA GLU A 137 -3.30 -12.57 -0.52
C GLU A 137 -4.68 -12.44 0.13
N ILE A 138 -4.75 -11.75 1.27
CA ILE A 138 -6.00 -11.30 1.87
C ILE A 138 -6.06 -9.78 1.69
N ALA A 139 -6.97 -9.31 0.86
CA ALA A 139 -7.30 -7.90 0.75
C ALA A 139 -8.53 -7.59 1.62
N SER A 140 -8.42 -6.60 2.50
CA SER A 140 -9.55 -6.21 3.32
C SER A 140 -10.63 -5.49 2.51
N ALA A 141 -11.85 -5.48 3.05
CA ALA A 141 -12.82 -4.45 2.68
C ALA A 141 -12.23 -3.05 2.89
N VAL A 142 -12.80 -2.03 2.25
CA VAL A 142 -12.40 -0.66 2.55
C VAL A 142 -13.15 -0.14 3.77
N PHE A 143 -12.38 0.27 4.77
CA PHE A 143 -12.85 0.76 6.04
C PHE A 143 -12.55 2.25 6.20
N THR A 144 -13.18 2.88 7.18
CA THR A 144 -12.79 4.19 7.68
C THR A 144 -12.05 3.99 9.00
N SER A 145 -11.39 5.03 9.54
CA SER A 145 -10.72 4.97 10.85
C SER A 145 -11.62 4.38 11.94
N GLN A 146 -12.92 4.73 11.89
CA GLN A 146 -13.94 4.28 12.84
C GLN A 146 -14.25 2.77 12.72
N THR A 147 -14.00 2.18 11.56
CA THR A 147 -14.27 0.76 11.30
C THR A 147 -13.01 -0.10 11.23
N MET A 148 -11.84 0.44 11.61
CA MET A 148 -10.58 -0.32 11.72
C MET A 148 -10.70 -1.52 12.65
N ALA A 149 -11.56 -1.50 13.67
CA ALA A 149 -11.80 -2.66 14.53
C ALA A 149 -12.25 -3.92 13.74
N LYS A 150 -12.79 -3.75 12.52
CA LYS A 150 -13.19 -4.85 11.64
C LYS A 150 -12.02 -5.64 11.04
N ILE A 151 -10.82 -5.05 10.92
CA ILE A 151 -9.65 -5.73 10.35
C ILE A 151 -8.85 -6.49 11.41
N LEU A 152 -8.91 -6.06 12.67
CA LEU A 152 -8.13 -6.67 13.76
C LEU A 152 -8.37 -8.19 13.92
N PRO A 153 -9.59 -8.72 13.76
CA PRO A 153 -9.82 -10.17 13.88
C PRO A 153 -9.18 -10.97 12.74
N VAL A 154 -8.85 -10.37 11.58
CA VAL A 154 -8.12 -11.06 10.50
C VAL A 154 -6.75 -11.51 11.01
N PHE A 155 -6.07 -10.66 11.78
CA PHE A 155 -4.78 -10.99 12.41
C PHE A 155 -4.89 -12.14 13.42
N ASP A 156 -6.00 -12.26 14.14
CA ASP A 156 -6.20 -13.39 15.06
C ASP A 156 -6.28 -14.70 14.27
N VAL A 157 -7.06 -14.73 13.19
CA VAL A 157 -7.19 -15.92 12.33
C VAL A 157 -5.85 -16.31 11.72
N ILE A 158 -5.09 -15.33 11.21
CA ILE A 158 -3.76 -15.58 10.64
C ILE A 158 -2.82 -16.18 11.69
N ASN A 159 -2.82 -15.64 12.92
CA ASN A 159 -1.95 -16.11 14.00
C ASN A 159 -2.26 -17.52 14.49
N THR A 160 -3.46 -18.05 14.21
CA THR A 160 -3.85 -19.41 14.62
C THR A 160 -3.40 -20.50 13.65
N ARG A 161 -2.82 -20.13 12.49
CA ARG A 161 -2.39 -21.08 11.46
C ARG A 161 -0.87 -21.14 11.34
N ASP A 162 -0.38 -22.31 10.92
CA ASP A 162 1.00 -22.50 10.45
C ASP A 162 1.19 -21.83 9.07
N HIS A 163 1.14 -20.51 9.03
CA HIS A 163 1.48 -19.70 7.88
C HIS A 163 2.88 -19.14 8.02
N VAL A 164 3.65 -19.15 6.93
CA VAL A 164 4.86 -18.35 6.85
C VAL A 164 4.47 -17.00 6.30
N ILE A 165 4.76 -15.96 7.04
CA ILE A 165 4.52 -14.60 6.57
C ILE A 165 5.51 -14.30 5.44
N ASN A 166 5.02 -13.79 4.31
CA ASN A 166 5.91 -13.29 3.25
C ASN A 166 6.50 -11.94 3.69
N ASP A 167 7.72 -11.96 4.21
CA ASP A 167 8.42 -10.75 4.67
C ASP A 167 8.94 -9.88 3.52
N SER A 168 8.97 -10.40 2.28
CA SER A 168 9.57 -9.74 1.13
C SER A 168 8.74 -8.55 0.64
N CYS A 169 7.43 -8.70 0.46
CA CYS A 169 6.55 -7.62 -0.05
C CYS A 169 6.14 -6.65 1.05
N GLY A 170 5.92 -7.15 2.28
CA GLY A 170 5.42 -6.35 3.41
C GLY A 170 3.90 -6.32 3.47
N MET A 171 3.36 -5.50 4.35
CA MET A 171 1.92 -5.22 4.39
C MET A 171 1.63 -3.98 3.55
N HIS A 172 0.61 -4.07 2.68
CA HIS A 172 0.17 -2.91 1.90
C HIS A 172 -0.99 -2.23 2.61
N ILE A 173 -0.87 -0.92 2.82
CA ILE A 173 -1.97 -0.08 3.30
C ILE A 173 -2.40 0.81 2.14
N HIS A 174 -3.62 0.62 1.65
CA HIS A 174 -4.25 1.49 0.67
C HIS A 174 -5.03 2.56 1.39
N ALA A 175 -4.72 3.82 1.15
CA ALA A 175 -5.42 4.95 1.75
C ALA A 175 -5.98 5.90 0.70
N GLY A 176 -7.21 6.34 0.88
CA GLY A 176 -7.92 7.24 -0.03
C GLY A 176 -8.90 8.11 0.75
N PHE A 177 -9.82 8.73 0.03
CA PHE A 177 -10.94 9.47 0.61
C PHE A 177 -12.25 8.95 0.07
N THR A 178 -13.31 9.02 0.88
CA THR A 178 -14.66 8.57 0.50
C THR A 178 -15.17 9.16 -0.82
N ASP A 179 -14.78 10.40 -1.15
CA ASP A 179 -15.19 11.15 -2.32
C ASP A 179 -14.29 10.98 -3.55
N GLY A 180 -13.12 10.35 -3.43
CA GLY A 180 -12.10 10.43 -4.47
C GLY A 180 -10.78 11.01 -3.98
N LEU A 181 -9.67 10.49 -4.51
CA LEU A 181 -8.41 11.22 -4.48
C LEU A 181 -8.30 12.11 -5.72
N SER A 182 -8.38 13.42 -5.52
CA SER A 182 -8.10 14.42 -6.54
C SER A 182 -6.60 14.56 -6.81
N HIS A 183 -6.25 15.10 -7.97
CA HIS A 183 -4.84 15.27 -8.35
C HIS A 183 -4.08 16.22 -7.41
N LEU A 184 -4.71 17.30 -6.95
CA LEU A 184 -4.10 18.23 -6.00
C LEU A 184 -3.83 17.56 -4.64
N GLU A 185 -4.78 16.79 -4.13
CA GLU A 185 -4.58 16.01 -2.89
C GLU A 185 -3.42 15.03 -3.04
N ALA A 186 -3.34 14.32 -4.17
CA ALA A 186 -2.22 13.42 -4.44
C ALA A 186 -0.88 14.16 -4.52
N LYS A 187 -0.79 15.35 -5.17
CA LYS A 187 0.42 16.18 -5.16
C LYS A 187 0.86 16.53 -3.74
N LYS A 188 -0.09 16.97 -2.90
CA LYS A 188 0.14 17.32 -1.48
C LYS A 188 0.68 16.11 -0.72
N ILE A 189 0.04 14.95 -0.82
CA ILE A 189 0.42 13.74 -0.09
C ILE A 189 1.77 13.20 -0.55
N VAL A 190 1.97 13.05 -1.87
CA VAL A 190 3.24 12.56 -2.44
C VAL A 190 4.40 13.48 -2.09
N THR A 191 4.18 14.80 -2.01
CA THR A 191 5.21 15.75 -1.56
C THR A 191 5.65 15.47 -0.12
N VAL A 192 4.68 15.23 0.78
CA VAL A 192 4.97 14.88 2.18
C VAL A 192 5.74 13.56 2.24
N VAL A 193 5.27 12.53 1.54
CA VAL A 193 5.93 11.23 1.46
C VAL A 193 7.39 11.38 1.00
N ALA A 194 7.63 12.05 -0.12
CA ALA A 194 8.98 12.24 -0.66
C ALA A 194 9.93 12.98 0.31
N LEU A 195 9.41 13.87 1.16
CA LEU A 195 10.21 14.55 2.19
C LEU A 195 10.55 13.63 3.36
N VAL A 196 9.62 12.77 3.79
CA VAL A 196 9.76 11.98 5.03
C VAL A 196 10.27 10.57 4.82
N GLU A 197 10.22 10.01 3.60
CA GLU A 197 10.63 8.63 3.31
C GLU A 197 12.05 8.31 3.81
N GLY A 198 13.05 9.03 3.31
CA GLY A 198 14.45 8.75 3.63
C GLY A 198 14.85 9.14 5.05
N CYS A 199 14.32 10.27 5.55
CA CYS A 199 14.75 10.85 6.81
C CYS A 199 13.96 10.38 8.04
N PHE A 200 12.74 9.87 7.85
CA PHE A 200 11.85 9.44 8.91
C PHE A 200 11.34 8.00 8.70
N ILE A 201 10.63 7.70 7.62
CA ILE A 201 9.98 6.38 7.43
C ILE A 201 11.03 5.27 7.47
N ARG A 202 12.10 5.38 6.70
CA ARG A 202 13.20 4.40 6.73
C ARG A 202 13.87 4.28 8.09
N GLN A 203 13.76 5.27 8.97
CA GLN A 203 14.36 5.22 10.31
C GLN A 203 13.50 4.47 11.32
N ILE A 204 12.21 4.29 11.05
CA ILE A 204 11.28 3.54 11.91
C ILE A 204 11.02 2.12 11.38
N LEU A 205 11.58 1.79 10.21
CA LEU A 205 11.52 0.45 9.66
C LEU A 205 12.45 -0.52 10.39
N PRO A 206 12.03 -1.78 10.59
CA PRO A 206 12.92 -2.83 11.07
C PRO A 206 13.97 -3.19 10.00
N ALA A 207 15.09 -3.78 10.44
CA ALA A 207 16.27 -4.00 9.60
C ALA A 207 15.99 -4.95 8.42
N ASP A 208 15.23 -6.02 8.67
CA ASP A 208 14.76 -6.99 7.67
C ASP A 208 14.01 -6.34 6.50
N ARG A 209 13.30 -5.23 6.74
CA ARG A 209 12.60 -4.49 5.69
C ARG A 209 13.51 -3.57 4.88
N LEU A 210 14.63 -3.11 5.42
CA LEU A 210 15.44 -2.06 4.79
C LEU A 210 16.06 -2.46 3.44
N ASP A 211 16.25 -3.77 3.24
CA ASP A 211 16.84 -4.37 2.05
C ASP A 211 15.79 -4.77 1.00
N SER A 212 14.49 -4.60 1.30
CA SER A 212 13.43 -4.91 0.36
C SER A 212 13.34 -3.87 -0.76
N LEU A 213 13.33 -4.34 -2.01
CA LEU A 213 13.11 -3.50 -3.19
C LEU A 213 11.70 -2.89 -3.24
N PHE A 214 10.75 -3.43 -2.45
CA PHE A 214 9.38 -2.93 -2.39
C PHE A 214 9.23 -1.72 -1.47
N ILE A 215 10.30 -1.31 -0.76
CA ILE A 215 10.33 -0.08 0.04
C ILE A 215 11.27 0.99 -0.55
N ASP A 216 11.69 0.79 -1.80
CA ASP A 216 12.45 1.78 -2.56
C ASP A 216 11.68 3.11 -2.60
N THR A 217 12.38 4.21 -2.31
CA THR A 217 11.71 5.48 -2.03
C THR A 217 11.36 6.23 -3.31
N ILE A 218 10.25 6.96 -3.30
CA ILE A 218 9.94 7.95 -4.35
C ILE A 218 11.10 8.94 -4.47
N SER A 219 11.66 9.33 -3.32
CA SER A 219 12.69 10.36 -3.23
C SER A 219 14.02 10.03 -3.92
N THR A 220 14.33 8.74 -4.14
CA THR A 220 15.58 8.29 -4.78
C THR A 220 15.34 7.51 -6.06
N GLU A 221 14.39 6.57 -6.07
CA GLU A 221 14.27 5.54 -7.13
C GLU A 221 13.18 5.81 -8.16
N SER A 222 12.33 6.82 -7.96
CA SER A 222 11.23 7.10 -8.89
C SER A 222 11.71 7.65 -10.24
N ASN A 223 10.84 7.55 -11.26
CA ASN A 223 11.08 8.19 -12.56
C ASN A 223 11.25 9.71 -12.43
N LEU A 224 10.39 10.36 -11.64
CA LEU A 224 10.51 11.81 -11.37
C LEU A 224 11.80 12.14 -10.62
N SER A 225 12.26 11.27 -9.72
CA SER A 225 13.56 11.43 -9.04
C SER A 225 14.72 11.31 -10.03
N SER A 226 14.66 10.35 -10.95
CA SER A 226 15.66 10.16 -11.99
C SER A 226 15.73 11.36 -12.95
N GLU A 227 14.59 11.94 -13.31
CA GLU A 227 14.50 13.20 -14.06
C GLU A 227 15.06 14.38 -13.27
N ALA A 228 14.69 14.50 -12.00
CA ALA A 228 15.16 15.55 -11.11
C ALA A 228 16.67 15.48 -10.85
N HIS A 229 17.23 14.26 -10.77
CA HIS A 229 18.66 14.03 -10.64
C HIS A 229 19.41 14.55 -11.88
N ARG A 230 18.94 14.19 -13.08
CA ARG A 230 19.52 14.70 -14.33
C ARG A 230 19.48 16.23 -14.37
N ALA A 231 18.35 16.84 -14.04
CA ALA A 231 18.22 18.30 -13.95
C ALA A 231 19.21 18.91 -12.94
N ALA A 232 19.37 18.29 -11.77
CA ALA A 232 20.29 18.76 -10.73
C ALA A 232 21.78 18.70 -11.16
N LEU A 233 22.18 17.69 -11.94
CA LEU A 233 23.53 17.60 -12.50
C LEU A 233 23.83 18.76 -13.47
N PHE A 234 22.87 19.13 -14.32
CA PHE A 234 23.01 20.28 -15.22
C PHE A 234 23.03 21.61 -14.45
N GLU A 235 22.19 21.77 -13.42
CA GLU A 235 22.22 22.94 -12.53
C GLU A 235 23.54 23.08 -11.77
N GLY A 236 24.15 21.97 -11.34
CA GLY A 236 25.45 22.00 -10.66
C GLY A 236 26.62 22.39 -11.58
N ALA A 237 26.50 22.11 -12.88
CA ALA A 237 27.52 22.43 -13.88
C ALA A 237 27.43 23.89 -14.38
N GLN A 238 26.26 24.51 -14.34
CA GLN A 238 26.08 25.92 -14.68
C GLN A 238 26.04 26.77 -13.40
N ALA A 239 27.04 27.63 -13.20
CA ALA A 239 27.21 28.43 -11.98
C ALA A 239 26.12 29.50 -11.68
N ALA A 240 24.93 29.45 -12.29
CA ALA A 240 23.88 30.47 -12.10
C ALA A 240 22.42 29.95 -12.20
N SER A 241 21.87 29.64 -11.02
CA SER A 241 20.62 30.17 -10.43
C SER A 241 19.22 29.85 -10.99
N SER A 242 19.02 29.31 -12.19
CA SER A 242 17.66 28.94 -12.63
C SER A 242 17.49 27.43 -12.65
N SER A 243 16.62 26.93 -11.79
CA SER A 243 16.21 25.53 -11.85
C SER A 243 15.54 25.26 -13.19
N SER A 244 15.89 24.17 -13.85
CA SER A 244 15.34 23.86 -15.19
C SER A 244 13.83 23.61 -15.16
N ILE A 245 13.28 23.35 -13.97
CA ILE A 245 11.86 23.14 -13.76
C ILE A 245 11.24 24.44 -13.21
N PRO A 246 10.29 25.05 -13.94
CA PRO A 246 9.69 26.31 -13.55
C PRO A 246 8.90 26.19 -12.25
N VAL A 247 8.88 27.29 -11.48
CA VAL A 247 8.01 27.43 -10.30
C VAL A 247 6.71 28.08 -10.77
N THR A 248 5.60 27.34 -10.71
CA THR A 248 4.28 27.80 -11.12
C THR A 248 3.56 28.57 -10.00
N ASP A 249 2.47 29.26 -10.34
CA ASP A 249 1.63 29.94 -9.35
C ASP A 249 0.94 28.95 -8.40
N GLU A 250 0.53 27.78 -8.92
CA GLU A 250 0.02 26.68 -8.10
C GLU A 250 1.05 26.29 -7.04
N MET A 251 2.32 26.15 -7.39
CA MET A 251 3.37 25.85 -6.42
C MET A 251 3.54 26.96 -5.39
N ARG A 252 3.49 28.23 -5.78
CA ARG A 252 3.62 29.35 -4.83
C ARG A 252 2.44 29.42 -3.85
N ALA A 253 1.25 29.02 -4.27
CA ALA A 253 0.07 28.98 -3.42
C ALA A 253 0.15 27.91 -2.33
N HIS A 254 0.85 26.79 -2.59
CA HIS A 254 0.81 25.62 -1.72
C HIS A 254 2.14 25.26 -1.05
N LEU A 255 3.28 25.55 -1.70
CA LEU A 255 4.59 25.20 -1.19
C LEU A 255 5.20 26.39 -0.44
N PRO A 256 5.66 26.18 0.81
CA PRO A 256 6.33 27.23 1.56
C PRO A 256 7.69 27.55 0.91
N GLN A 257 8.16 28.79 1.07
CA GLN A 257 9.41 29.26 0.47
C GLN A 257 10.60 28.37 0.82
N VAL A 258 10.64 27.82 2.05
CA VAL A 258 11.71 26.92 2.51
C VAL A 258 11.83 25.63 1.69
N VAL A 259 10.73 25.17 1.07
CA VAL A 259 10.73 24.02 0.15
C VAL A 259 11.20 24.45 -1.24
N LEU A 260 10.73 25.59 -1.74
CA LEU A 260 11.10 26.11 -3.05
C LEU A 260 12.59 26.50 -3.13
N GLU A 261 13.15 26.96 -2.01
CA GLU A 261 14.56 27.34 -1.82
C GLU A 261 15.34 26.31 -1.00
N MET A 262 14.98 25.03 -1.08
CA MET A 262 15.59 23.98 -0.27
C MET A 262 17.12 24.03 -0.37
N ARG A 263 17.79 24.06 0.80
CA ARG A 263 19.25 24.13 0.92
C ARG A 263 19.82 22.78 1.37
N LYS A 264 21.12 22.61 1.13
CA LYS A 264 21.87 21.45 1.63
C LYS A 264 21.85 21.42 3.16
N LYS A 265 21.41 20.29 3.73
CA LYS A 265 21.35 20.00 5.17
C LYS A 265 21.74 18.55 5.43
N GLY A 266 21.87 18.17 6.70
CA GLY A 266 22.23 16.81 7.09
C GLY A 266 21.19 15.78 6.64
N TRP A 267 19.91 16.09 6.87
CA TRP A 267 18.79 15.17 6.58
C TRP A 267 18.57 14.88 5.09
N ASN A 268 18.94 15.80 4.19
CA ASN A 268 18.79 15.65 2.73
C ASN A 268 20.12 15.39 2.00
N LYS A 269 21.20 15.08 2.73
CA LYS A 269 22.54 14.89 2.15
C LYS A 269 22.60 13.73 1.16
N ASN A 270 21.93 12.62 1.45
CA ASN A 270 22.05 11.39 0.66
C ASN A 270 21.36 11.49 -0.70
N ILE A 271 20.22 12.20 -0.76
CA ILE A 271 19.47 12.44 -2.00
C ILE A 271 20.06 13.64 -2.76
N GLY A 272 20.59 14.62 -2.01
CA GLY A 272 21.02 15.90 -2.56
C GLY A 272 19.86 16.89 -2.63
N HIS A 273 20.04 18.05 -1.99
CA HIS A 273 19.00 19.09 -1.92
C HIS A 273 18.48 19.57 -3.28
N LEU A 274 19.32 19.65 -4.32
CA LEU A 274 18.89 20.05 -5.66
C LEU A 274 17.99 18.99 -6.31
N GLN A 275 18.34 17.71 -6.18
CA GLN A 275 17.52 16.60 -6.67
C GLN A 275 16.18 16.58 -5.96
N LEU A 276 16.17 16.66 -4.61
CA LEU A 276 14.91 16.67 -3.85
C LEU A 276 14.04 17.90 -4.16
N LYS A 277 14.65 19.09 -4.26
CA LYS A 277 13.98 20.32 -4.73
C LYS A 277 13.32 20.08 -6.08
N ASN A 278 14.08 19.60 -7.07
CA ASN A 278 13.60 19.36 -8.42
C ASN A 278 12.54 18.26 -8.48
N LEU A 279 12.64 17.20 -7.68
CA LEU A 279 11.61 16.17 -7.56
C LEU A 279 10.28 16.76 -7.11
N ILE A 280 10.28 17.61 -6.08
CA ILE A 280 9.08 18.29 -5.61
C ILE A 280 8.52 19.17 -6.75
N LYS A 281 9.38 19.90 -7.47
CA LYS A 281 8.90 20.66 -8.64
C LYS A 281 8.30 19.76 -9.72
N SER A 282 8.90 18.61 -10.02
CA SER A 282 8.37 17.66 -11.00
C SER A 282 7.01 17.12 -10.58
N ILE A 283 6.81 16.75 -9.31
CA ILE A 283 5.52 16.33 -8.75
C ILE A 283 4.44 17.39 -9.03
N TRP A 284 4.75 18.65 -8.74
CA TRP A 284 3.80 19.74 -8.88
C TRP A 284 3.55 20.17 -10.33
N ASN A 285 4.49 19.91 -11.24
CA ASN A 285 4.34 20.16 -12.67
C ASN A 285 3.64 19.01 -13.43
N THR A 286 3.25 17.93 -12.77
CA THR A 286 2.39 16.91 -13.39
C THR A 286 1.03 17.53 -13.74
N ASN A 287 0.45 17.16 -14.90
CA ASN A 287 -0.80 17.75 -15.40
C ASN A 287 -2.05 16.97 -14.99
N ASN A 288 -1.89 15.71 -14.60
CA ASN A 288 -3.00 14.85 -14.20
C ASN A 288 -2.50 13.74 -13.26
N MET A 289 -3.47 13.05 -12.63
CA MET A 289 -3.19 11.94 -11.70
C MET A 289 -2.39 10.81 -12.36
N TYR A 290 -2.62 10.55 -13.64
CA TYR A 290 -1.96 9.47 -14.35
C TYR A 290 -0.47 9.73 -14.57
N GLU A 291 -0.09 10.95 -14.95
CA GLU A 291 1.31 11.38 -15.02
C GLU A 291 1.99 11.29 -13.65
N LEU A 292 1.32 11.74 -12.58
CA LEU A 292 1.85 11.63 -11.23
C LEU A 292 2.06 10.18 -10.80
N ALA A 293 1.05 9.33 -11.00
CA ALA A 293 1.13 7.91 -10.66
C ALA A 293 2.27 7.20 -11.39
N ARG A 294 2.44 7.45 -12.70
CA ARG A 294 3.57 6.89 -13.47
C ARG A 294 4.91 7.48 -13.07
N GLY A 295 4.92 8.75 -12.70
CA GLY A 295 6.12 9.47 -12.31
C GLY A 295 6.73 8.94 -11.02
N ILE A 296 5.91 8.48 -10.07
CA ILE A 296 6.39 7.94 -8.79
C ILE A 296 6.71 6.44 -8.82
N LEU A 297 6.47 5.75 -9.94
CA LEU A 297 6.93 4.36 -10.12
C LEU A 297 8.46 4.29 -10.14
N ILE A 298 8.99 3.17 -9.66
CA ILE A 298 10.44 2.90 -9.56
C ILE A 298 10.93 2.01 -10.71
N LYS A 299 12.25 1.82 -10.81
CA LYS A 299 12.92 0.92 -11.76
C LYS A 299 12.47 1.12 -13.22
N GLY A 300 12.54 2.38 -13.67
CA GLY A 300 12.15 2.76 -15.03
C GLY A 300 10.65 2.70 -15.30
N GLY A 301 9.82 2.76 -14.25
CA GLY A 301 8.37 2.80 -14.36
C GLY A 301 7.68 1.45 -14.40
N ASN A 302 8.37 0.39 -14.00
CA ASN A 302 7.83 -0.98 -14.08
C ASN A 302 7.41 -1.54 -12.72
N MET A 303 7.77 -0.88 -11.62
CA MET A 303 7.51 -1.40 -10.28
C MET A 303 6.97 -0.31 -9.35
N ARG A 304 6.20 -0.75 -8.35
CA ARG A 304 5.76 0.07 -7.22
C ARG A 304 6.84 0.02 -6.13
N GLY A 305 7.17 1.17 -5.57
CA GLY A 305 8.10 1.28 -4.43
C GLY A 305 7.35 1.36 -3.11
N GLY A 306 7.97 1.99 -2.12
CA GLY A 306 7.40 2.14 -0.78
C GLY A 306 6.06 2.90 -0.75
N ALA A 307 5.82 3.76 -1.73
CA ALA A 307 4.52 4.35 -2.00
C ALA A 307 4.19 4.37 -3.50
N ALA A 308 2.91 4.18 -3.83
CA ALA A 308 2.41 4.22 -5.21
C ALA A 308 0.97 4.77 -5.26
N ILE A 309 0.57 5.34 -6.39
CA ILE A 309 -0.83 5.74 -6.63
C ILE A 309 -1.52 4.62 -7.39
N CYS A 310 -2.55 4.03 -6.79
CA CYS A 310 -3.44 3.09 -7.44
C CYS A 310 -4.57 3.87 -8.13
N LEU A 311 -4.38 4.14 -9.42
CA LEU A 311 -5.43 4.73 -10.26
C LEU A 311 -6.58 3.74 -10.44
N ARG A 312 -7.82 4.21 -10.28
CA ARG A 312 -8.99 3.47 -10.75
C ARG A 312 -9.68 4.26 -11.86
N LEU A 313 -10.02 3.61 -12.97
CA LEU A 313 -10.76 4.28 -14.04
C LEU A 313 -12.24 4.39 -13.64
N PRO A 314 -12.92 5.50 -14.02
CA PRO A 314 -14.32 5.68 -13.71
C PRO A 314 -15.21 4.51 -14.17
N HIS A 315 -14.91 3.82 -15.27
CA HIS A 315 -15.74 2.73 -15.79
C HIS A 315 -14.87 1.59 -16.39
N LYS A 316 -14.92 0.40 -15.77
CA LYS A 316 -14.68 -0.95 -16.35
C LYS A 316 -13.47 -1.23 -17.26
N ARG A 317 -12.42 -0.42 -17.31
CA ARG A 317 -11.14 -0.81 -17.94
C ARG A 317 -9.99 -0.33 -17.08
N VAL A 318 -8.89 -1.06 -17.05
CA VAL A 318 -7.65 -0.65 -16.39
C VAL A 318 -6.70 -0.20 -17.49
N ILE A 319 -6.10 0.99 -17.36
CA ILE A 319 -5.05 1.44 -18.28
C ILE A 319 -3.71 1.36 -17.54
N LEU A 320 -2.96 0.32 -17.95
CA LEU A 320 -1.50 0.12 -17.96
C LEU A 320 -0.89 -1.00 -17.08
N ARG A 321 -0.93 -2.18 -17.73
CA ARG A 321 0.15 -3.16 -18.00
C ARG A 321 0.74 -3.97 -16.83
N ASN A 322 -0.07 -4.95 -16.41
CA ASN A 322 0.18 -6.33 -16.80
C ASN A 322 -1.17 -6.94 -17.27
N PRO A 323 -1.31 -7.58 -18.45
CA PRO A 323 -2.58 -8.16 -18.92
C PRO A 323 -2.94 -9.48 -18.20
N LEU A 324 -2.70 -9.57 -16.88
CA LEU A 324 -2.98 -10.77 -16.10
C LEU A 324 -4.00 -10.62 -14.97
N ARG A 325 -4.62 -9.44 -14.77
CA ARG A 325 -5.83 -9.31 -13.93
C ARG A 325 -6.72 -8.17 -14.44
N ASP A 326 -7.44 -8.41 -15.54
CA ASP A 326 -8.37 -7.47 -16.20
C ASP A 326 -9.71 -7.27 -15.45
N ASP A 327 -9.83 -7.71 -14.21
CA ASP A 327 -11.14 -7.97 -13.63
C ASP A 327 -11.06 -8.05 -12.11
N ILE A 328 -10.53 -7.00 -11.46
CA ILE A 328 -10.83 -6.75 -10.05
C ILE A 328 -11.73 -5.52 -9.92
N PRO A 329 -13.00 -5.66 -9.46
CA PRO A 329 -14.04 -4.63 -9.50
C PRO A 329 -13.98 -3.80 -8.22
N TYR A 330 -12.85 -3.17 -7.93
CA TYR A 330 -12.80 -2.30 -6.77
C TYR A 330 -13.59 -1.02 -7.05
N LYS A 331 -14.73 -0.87 -6.38
CA LYS A 331 -15.56 0.34 -6.34
C LYS A 331 -14.91 1.50 -5.55
N THR A 332 -13.64 1.38 -5.18
CA THR A 332 -12.98 2.35 -4.32
C THR A 332 -12.38 3.48 -5.14
N PRO A 333 -12.52 4.74 -4.70
CA PRO A 333 -11.82 5.85 -5.31
C PRO A 333 -10.30 5.60 -5.40
N SER A 334 -9.61 6.25 -6.34
CA SER A 334 -8.15 6.18 -6.45
C SER A 334 -7.49 6.33 -5.08
N SER A 335 -6.47 5.52 -4.80
CA SER A 335 -5.83 5.46 -3.48
C SER A 335 -4.31 5.60 -3.59
N ILE A 336 -3.66 5.85 -2.47
CA ILE A 336 -2.21 5.72 -2.31
C ILE A 336 -1.96 4.43 -1.55
N GLU A 337 -1.14 3.57 -2.13
CA GLU A 337 -0.65 2.35 -1.52
C GLU A 337 0.67 2.63 -0.80
N PHE A 338 0.78 2.20 0.45
CA PHE A 338 1.96 2.29 1.30
C PHE A 338 2.46 0.88 1.59
N ARG A 339 3.70 0.58 1.18
CA ARG A 339 4.35 -0.75 1.29
C ARG A 339 5.47 -0.82 2.33
N TYR A 340 5.67 0.26 3.08
CA TYR A 340 6.67 0.33 4.14
C TYR A 340 6.46 -0.68 5.28
N PRO A 341 5.24 -0.84 5.83
CA PRO A 341 5.05 -1.66 7.02
C PRO A 341 5.57 -3.09 6.83
N PRO A 342 6.32 -3.65 7.81
CA PRO A 342 6.64 -5.06 7.76
C PRO A 342 5.37 -5.88 7.82
N MET A 343 5.38 -7.01 7.13
CA MET A 343 4.34 -8.00 7.27
C MET A 343 4.53 -8.68 8.63
N LYS A 344 3.80 -8.25 9.65
CA LYS A 344 3.78 -8.82 11.00
C LYS A 344 2.34 -8.84 11.49
N ALA A 345 1.92 -9.95 12.07
CA ALA A 345 0.59 -10.07 12.66
C ALA A 345 0.53 -9.47 14.08
N ASP A 346 1.04 -8.24 14.20
CA ASP A 346 1.09 -7.43 15.41
C ASP A 346 0.08 -6.29 15.27
N LYS A 347 -1.01 -6.38 16.03
CA LYS A 347 -2.12 -5.43 15.97
C LYS A 347 -1.73 -4.04 16.43
N ASP A 348 -0.81 -3.90 17.38
CA ASP A 348 -0.43 -2.60 17.91
C ASP A 348 0.51 -1.90 16.94
N HIS A 349 1.46 -2.64 16.37
CA HIS A 349 2.29 -2.11 15.29
C HIS A 349 1.45 -1.72 14.06
N PHE A 350 0.45 -2.52 13.71
CA PHE A 350 -0.50 -2.22 12.64
C PHE A 350 -1.21 -0.87 12.86
N LYS A 351 -1.74 -0.63 14.06
CA LYS A 351 -2.41 0.64 14.40
C LYS A 351 -1.47 1.83 14.24
N LEU A 352 -0.20 1.70 14.65
CA LEU A 352 0.78 2.77 14.49
C LEU A 352 0.97 3.17 13.03
N TRP A 353 1.06 2.18 12.13
CA TRP A 353 1.15 2.43 10.68
C TRP A 353 -0.11 3.06 10.11
N ILE A 354 -1.28 2.62 10.56
CA ILE A 354 -2.55 3.24 10.13
C ILE A 354 -2.61 4.70 10.56
N GLU A 355 -2.33 5.03 11.83
CA GLU A 355 -2.32 6.42 12.32
C GLU A 355 -1.33 7.29 11.53
N LEU A 356 -0.15 6.75 11.20
CA LEU A 356 0.84 7.45 10.39
C LEU A 356 0.34 7.71 8.96
N VAL A 357 -0.20 6.68 8.30
CA VAL A 357 -0.74 6.78 6.94
C VAL A 357 -1.90 7.77 6.91
N GLU A 358 -2.85 7.68 7.85
CA GLU A 358 -3.94 8.64 7.98
C GLU A 358 -3.41 10.06 8.15
N THR A 359 -2.43 10.26 9.04
CA THR A 359 -1.82 11.59 9.26
C THR A 359 -1.23 12.16 7.99
N ILE A 360 -0.53 11.34 7.19
CA ILE A 360 0.01 11.72 5.88
C ILE A 360 -1.13 12.05 4.91
N MET A 361 -2.18 11.25 4.86
CA MET A 361 -3.34 11.49 3.99
C MET A 361 -4.04 12.81 4.33
N HIS A 362 -4.14 13.18 5.60
CA HIS A 362 -4.77 14.44 6.02
C HIS A 362 -4.10 15.68 5.43
N PHE A 363 -2.81 15.65 5.06
CA PHE A 363 -2.18 16.75 4.33
C PHE A 363 -2.86 17.02 2.98
N GLY A 364 -3.43 16.00 2.33
CA GLY A 364 -4.17 16.14 1.08
C GLY A 364 -5.38 17.05 1.21
N LYS A 365 -6.15 16.90 2.30
CA LYS A 365 -7.41 17.64 2.56
C LYS A 365 -7.19 19.01 3.18
N MET A 366 -5.97 19.38 3.56
CA MET A 366 -5.70 20.70 4.14
C MET A 366 -5.93 21.81 3.09
N THR A 367 -6.53 22.92 3.53
CA THR A 367 -6.55 24.16 2.74
C THR A 367 -5.13 24.63 2.46
N ASP A 368 -4.95 25.42 1.41
CA ASP A 368 -3.61 25.74 0.89
C ASP A 368 -2.74 26.47 1.91
N THR A 369 -3.34 27.40 2.66
CA THR A 369 -2.68 28.11 3.76
C THR A 369 -2.25 27.15 4.87
N VAL A 370 -3.13 26.24 5.30
CA VAL A 370 -2.84 25.28 6.37
C VAL A 370 -1.78 24.27 5.92
N TYR A 371 -1.90 23.76 4.71
CA TYR A 371 -0.94 22.85 4.10
C TYR A 371 0.46 23.49 4.01
N SER A 372 0.57 24.68 3.43
CA SER A 372 1.84 25.40 3.29
C SER A 372 2.49 25.66 4.66
N GLN A 373 1.70 26.06 5.65
CA GLN A 373 2.18 26.31 7.01
C GLN A 373 2.66 25.00 7.69
N ARG A 374 1.88 23.91 7.61
CA ARG A 374 2.25 22.60 8.19
C ARG A 374 3.50 22.04 7.52
N LEU A 375 3.56 22.08 6.20
CA LEU A 375 4.72 21.64 5.43
C LEU A 375 5.97 22.46 5.79
N GLY A 376 5.81 23.78 5.98
CA GLY A 376 6.89 24.68 6.39
C GLY A 376 7.44 24.34 7.78
N ARG A 377 6.58 24.01 8.74
CA ARG A 377 7.01 23.52 10.06
C ARG A 377 7.70 22.18 9.99
N LEU A 378 7.18 21.23 9.22
CA LEU A 378 7.80 19.93 8.99
C LEU A 378 9.23 20.08 8.45
N VAL A 379 9.42 20.90 7.41
CA VAL A 379 10.76 21.17 6.86
C VAL A 379 11.64 21.95 7.83
N SER A 380 11.08 22.82 8.68
CA SER A 380 11.85 23.51 9.73
C SER A 380 12.39 22.54 10.76
N VAL A 381 11.57 21.57 11.19
CA VAL A 381 12.00 20.48 12.08
C VAL A 381 13.12 19.67 11.42
N LEU A 382 12.95 19.28 10.16
CA LEU A 382 14.00 18.59 9.40
C LEU A 382 15.30 19.40 9.33
N ASN A 383 15.20 20.70 9.05
CA ASN A 383 16.35 21.61 8.96
C ASN A 383 17.09 21.83 10.29
N GLY A 384 16.40 21.65 11.43
CA GLY A 384 17.00 21.71 12.76
C GLY A 384 17.85 20.48 13.11
N CYS A 385 17.78 19.41 12.31
CA CYS A 385 18.47 18.16 12.59
C CYS A 385 19.83 18.09 11.85
N SER A 386 20.90 17.80 12.60
CA SER A 386 22.27 17.78 12.09
C SER A 386 22.61 16.50 11.31
N ALA A 387 21.96 15.38 11.62
CA ALA A 387 22.17 14.09 10.96
C ALA A 387 20.85 13.34 10.68
N ILE A 388 20.89 12.44 9.69
CA ILE A 388 19.83 11.47 9.42
C ILE A 388 19.66 10.57 10.65
N GLY A 389 18.42 10.27 11.02
CA GLY A 389 18.10 9.40 12.17
C GLY A 389 18.03 10.11 13.52
N GLN A 390 18.47 11.37 13.64
CA GLN A 390 18.27 12.17 14.86
C GLN A 390 16.93 12.92 14.89
N SER A 391 16.24 12.96 13.74
CA SER A 391 15.04 13.76 13.53
C SER A 391 13.74 13.00 13.74
N TRP A 392 13.76 11.66 13.76
CA TRP A 392 12.54 10.88 13.53
C TRP A 392 11.47 11.10 14.62
N THR A 393 11.87 11.27 15.89
CA THR A 393 10.95 11.61 16.99
C THR A 393 10.38 13.01 16.87
N HIS A 394 11.19 13.99 16.45
CA HIS A 394 10.74 15.36 16.22
C HIS A 394 9.78 15.46 15.03
N VAL A 395 10.06 14.71 13.95
CA VAL A 395 9.16 14.58 12.80
C VAL A 395 7.84 13.95 13.24
N LEU A 396 7.88 12.88 14.02
CA LEU A 396 6.68 12.25 14.57
C LEU A 396 5.88 13.22 15.46
N GLY A 397 6.57 14.04 16.26
CA GLY A 397 5.96 15.12 17.03
C GLY A 397 5.26 16.17 16.17
N GLU A 398 5.89 16.66 15.09
CA GLU A 398 5.26 17.63 14.17
C GLU A 398 4.07 17.04 13.42
N LEU A 399 4.13 15.76 13.08
CA LEU A 399 3.01 14.99 12.54
C LEU A 399 1.86 14.84 13.56
N GLY A 400 2.06 15.20 14.83
CA GLY A 400 1.04 15.09 15.89
C GLY A 400 0.99 13.71 16.53
N LEU A 401 1.98 12.86 16.28
CA LEU A 401 2.09 11.48 16.76
C LEU A 401 3.15 11.34 17.86
N GLY A 402 3.51 12.44 18.54
CA GLY A 402 4.55 12.45 19.57
C GLY A 402 4.27 11.50 20.75
N GLU A 403 3.00 11.32 21.12
CA GLU A 403 2.59 10.37 22.17
C GLU A 403 2.85 8.91 21.79
N ARG A 404 3.08 8.63 20.50
CA ARG A 404 3.38 7.28 19.97
C ARG A 404 4.88 6.97 19.94
N ILE A 405 5.77 7.87 20.34
CA ILE A 405 7.22 7.68 20.24
C ILE A 405 7.67 6.38 20.93
N GLU A 406 7.22 6.10 22.15
CA GLU A 406 7.64 4.90 22.89
C GLU A 406 7.10 3.62 22.26
N ALA A 407 5.88 3.64 21.71
CA ALA A 407 5.33 2.52 20.96
C ALA A 407 6.17 2.25 19.69
N TRP A 408 6.51 3.30 18.93
CA TRP A 408 7.41 3.16 17.78
C TRP A 408 8.79 2.66 18.19
N LYS A 409 9.36 3.07 19.33
CA LYS A 409 10.64 2.53 19.83
C LYS A 409 10.56 1.04 20.15
N ALA A 410 9.42 0.53 20.64
CA ALA A 410 9.27 -0.90 20.91
C ALA A 410 9.34 -1.76 19.64
N HIS A 411 8.92 -1.23 18.50
CA HIS A 411 8.97 -1.92 17.20
C HIS A 411 10.18 -1.54 16.34
N LYS A 412 10.76 -0.37 16.59
CA LYS A 412 12.00 0.11 15.97
C LYS A 412 13.17 -0.53 16.71
N ARG A 413 13.91 -1.37 16.01
CA ARG A 413 15.30 -1.78 16.32
C ARG A 413 15.63 -1.82 17.82
N GLY A 414 15.44 -3.00 18.43
CA GLY A 414 16.37 -3.43 19.46
C GLY A 414 17.75 -3.63 18.82
N ASP A 415 18.79 -3.08 19.44
CA ASP A 415 20.17 -3.52 19.20
C ASP A 415 20.33 -4.94 19.80
N HIS A 416 19.72 -5.93 19.15
CA HIS A 416 19.99 -7.36 19.38
C HIS A 416 20.86 -7.90 18.27
#